data_AF-A0A7X9B1A7-F1
#
_entry.id   AF-A0A7X9B1A7-F1
#
_cell.length_a   1.000
_cell.length_b   1.000
_cell.length_c   1.000
_cell.angle_alpha   90.00
_cell.angle_beta   90.00
_cell.angle_gamma   90.00
#
_symmetry.space_group_name_H-M   'P 1'
#
loop_
_entity.id
_entity.type
_entity.pdbx_description
1 polymer ?
#
loop_
_entity_poly.entity_id
_entity_poly.type
_entity_poly.pdbx_seq_one_letter_code
_entity_poly.pdbx_strand_id
1 'polypeptide(L)'
;ITFYLTSHAADWLDVRYVPGTPLDWRQETALTVPYYAEQPGISPWLKITSVNSPGANSSLHEAQILLNGAPPAPRQWHQLSIALNKPTTQKDQVTLLSAYMPTREGFLPIGQPMVFYLGLFAYQAPARPAWPPQRTATLSMKTLWQGPLSDDGWIRVKDHNNQNDHAAEFVAGAAEFVSTADGWNEFLHSDAEKLVLKPNTTYRLQFSYDIIQSLAGANARFYSLVRAAKTIKADVGWQNWYDAKGASNSRVLSFTTRENEGYYLIFGIRDRGGIRIRDVALYEMMTKP
;
A
#
# COMPACT_ATOMS: atom_id res chain seq x y z
N ILE A 1 -13.35 -15.25 -5.69
CA ILE A 1 -12.44 -14.26 -6.35
C ILE A 1 -11.48 -15.08 -7.20
N THR A 2 -11.17 -14.65 -8.42
CA THR A 2 -10.23 -15.36 -9.31
C THR A 2 -8.94 -14.56 -9.41
N PHE A 3 -7.81 -15.23 -9.24
CA PHE A 3 -6.47 -14.61 -9.31
C PHE A 3 -5.70 -15.17 -10.49
N TYR A 4 -4.85 -14.33 -11.09
CA TYR A 4 -4.01 -14.67 -12.23
C TYR A 4 -2.59 -14.19 -11.96
N LEU A 5 -1.66 -15.14 -11.78
CA LEU A 5 -0.25 -14.84 -11.56
C LEU A 5 0.47 -14.73 -12.91
N THR A 6 1.12 -13.59 -13.17
CA THR A 6 1.87 -13.33 -14.42
C THR A 6 3.37 -13.60 -14.29
N SER A 7 3.88 -13.60 -13.07
CA SER A 7 5.29 -13.87 -12.74
C SER A 7 5.41 -14.34 -11.30
N HIS A 8 6.36 -15.23 -11.00
CA HIS A 8 6.65 -15.59 -9.61
C HIS A 8 7.36 -14.45 -8.88
N ALA A 9 7.12 -14.34 -7.58
CA ALA A 9 7.77 -13.37 -6.70
C ALA A 9 7.92 -13.96 -5.29
N ALA A 10 8.88 -13.44 -4.51
CA ALA A 10 9.04 -13.74 -3.10
C ALA A 10 7.98 -12.98 -2.26
N ASP A 11 6.71 -13.24 -2.55
CA ASP A 11 5.55 -12.56 -1.98
C ASP A 11 4.39 -13.55 -1.78
N TRP A 12 3.24 -13.03 -1.37
CA TRP A 12 2.05 -13.78 -1.04
C TRP A 12 0.83 -13.21 -1.75
N LEU A 13 -0.03 -14.11 -2.21
CA LEU A 13 -1.39 -13.78 -2.57
C LEU A 13 -2.24 -13.94 -1.31
N ASP A 14 -2.94 -12.88 -0.89
CA ASP A 14 -3.72 -12.87 0.35
C ASP A 14 -5.14 -12.35 0.11
N VAL A 15 -6.13 -13.13 0.55
CA VAL A 15 -7.55 -12.77 0.52
C VAL A 15 -8.04 -12.61 1.95
N ARG A 16 -8.53 -11.42 2.27
CA ARG A 16 -8.89 -11.03 3.63
C ARG A 16 -10.38 -10.72 3.74
N TYR A 17 -11.01 -11.25 4.78
CA TYR A 17 -12.32 -10.82 5.26
C TYR A 17 -12.16 -10.17 6.63
N VAL A 18 -12.45 -8.88 6.70
CA VAL A 18 -12.46 -8.08 7.94
C VAL A 18 -13.92 -7.80 8.27
N PRO A 19 -14.49 -8.39 9.33
CA PRO A 19 -15.87 -8.11 9.72
C PRO A 19 -15.98 -6.67 10.23
N GLY A 20 -17.11 -6.01 9.96
CA GLY A 20 -17.35 -4.63 10.45
C GLY A 20 -17.44 -4.53 11.97
N THR A 21 -17.69 -5.64 12.65
CA THR A 21 -17.61 -5.79 14.11
C THR A 21 -16.94 -7.13 14.42
N PRO A 22 -16.02 -7.22 15.40
CA PRO A 22 -15.37 -8.48 15.74
C PRO A 22 -16.37 -9.61 16.01
N LEU A 23 -16.13 -10.78 15.43
CA LEU A 23 -17.00 -11.94 15.61
C LEU A 23 -16.72 -12.57 16.98
N ASP A 24 -17.76 -12.76 17.79
CA ASP A 24 -17.61 -13.39 19.11
C ASP A 24 -17.53 -14.90 18.98
N TRP A 25 -16.30 -15.44 18.98
CA TRP A 25 -16.05 -16.87 18.92
C TRP A 25 -15.60 -17.43 20.27
N ARG A 26 -15.87 -16.76 21.40
CA ARG A 26 -15.36 -17.17 22.72
C ARG A 26 -15.80 -18.56 23.15
N GLN A 27 -16.97 -19.03 22.73
CA GLN A 27 -17.50 -20.36 23.05
C GLN A 27 -17.21 -21.43 21.97
N GLU A 28 -16.76 -21.02 20.78
CA GLU A 28 -16.56 -21.94 19.65
C GLU A 28 -15.30 -22.81 19.80
N THR A 29 -15.42 -24.13 19.72
CA THR A 29 -14.26 -25.04 19.83
C THR A 29 -13.66 -25.40 18.46
N ALA A 30 -14.42 -25.21 17.39
CA ALA A 30 -13.97 -25.42 16.02
C ALA A 30 -14.67 -24.48 15.05
N LEU A 31 -13.99 -24.15 13.95
CA LEU A 31 -14.61 -23.55 12.77
C LEU A 31 -14.94 -24.66 11.78
N THR A 32 -16.23 -24.81 11.49
CA THR A 32 -16.72 -25.75 10.47
C THR A 32 -17.08 -24.98 9.22
N VAL A 33 -16.30 -25.16 8.14
CA VAL A 33 -16.46 -24.39 6.91
C VAL A 33 -16.40 -25.28 5.66
N PRO A 34 -17.38 -25.18 4.75
CA PRO A 34 -17.33 -25.84 3.46
C PRO A 34 -16.16 -25.33 2.61
N TYR A 35 -15.44 -26.23 1.94
CA TYR A 35 -14.31 -25.91 1.09
C TYR A 35 -14.44 -26.58 -0.26
N TYR A 36 -14.08 -25.85 -1.30
CA TYR A 36 -14.00 -26.36 -2.67
C TYR A 36 -12.79 -25.74 -3.36
N ALA A 37 -12.01 -26.52 -4.09
CA ALA A 37 -10.94 -26.04 -4.96
C ALA A 37 -11.12 -26.61 -6.36
N GLU A 38 -10.85 -25.83 -7.41
CA GLU A 38 -10.91 -26.32 -8.79
C GLU A 38 -9.65 -27.10 -9.20
N GLN A 39 -8.50 -26.73 -8.65
CA GLN A 39 -7.18 -27.26 -9.03
C GLN A 39 -6.64 -28.30 -8.02
N PRO A 40 -5.99 -29.38 -8.48
CA PRO A 40 -5.39 -30.40 -7.62
C PRO A 40 -4.16 -29.87 -6.87
N GLY A 41 -3.95 -30.36 -5.64
CA GLY A 41 -2.70 -30.14 -4.87
C GLY A 41 -2.51 -28.74 -4.32
N ILE A 42 -3.40 -27.80 -4.66
CA ILE A 42 -3.32 -26.41 -4.25
C ILE A 42 -4.23 -26.21 -3.04
N SER A 43 -3.63 -25.81 -1.91
CA SER A 43 -4.38 -25.54 -0.69
C SER A 43 -3.82 -24.32 0.04
N PRO A 44 -4.65 -23.29 0.31
CA PRO A 44 -4.19 -22.08 0.96
C PRO A 44 -3.92 -22.31 2.45
N TRP A 45 -3.18 -21.38 3.04
CA TRP A 45 -3.12 -21.23 4.48
C TRP A 45 -4.33 -20.43 4.94
N LEU A 46 -5.03 -20.94 5.94
CA LEU A 46 -6.05 -20.19 6.64
C LEU A 46 -5.41 -19.52 7.85
N LYS A 47 -5.55 -18.21 7.95
CA LYS A 47 -5.17 -17.42 9.12
C LYS A 47 -6.42 -16.81 9.76
N ILE A 48 -6.49 -16.88 11.08
CA ILE A 48 -7.55 -16.30 11.89
C ILE A 48 -6.86 -15.43 12.95
N THR A 49 -7.18 -14.15 12.98
CA THR A 49 -6.63 -13.21 13.96
C THR A 49 -7.73 -12.76 14.91
N SER A 50 -7.33 -12.35 16.11
CA SER A 50 -8.24 -11.92 17.16
C SER A 50 -7.79 -10.60 17.77
N VAL A 51 -8.67 -10.01 18.59
CA VAL A 51 -8.35 -8.82 19.39
C VAL A 51 -7.10 -8.99 20.26
N ASN A 52 -6.84 -10.20 20.78
CA ASN A 52 -5.68 -10.46 21.65
C ASN A 52 -4.46 -10.99 20.89
N SER A 53 -4.61 -11.29 19.60
CA SER A 53 -3.55 -11.72 18.69
C SER A 53 -3.66 -10.94 17.37
N PRO A 54 -3.51 -9.60 17.38
CA PRO A 54 -3.73 -8.79 16.19
C PRO A 54 -2.53 -8.78 15.24
N GLY A 55 -2.81 -8.57 13.95
CA GLY A 55 -1.79 -8.25 12.94
C GLY A 55 -1.29 -9.42 12.10
N ALA A 56 -0.33 -9.14 11.23
CA ALA A 56 0.15 -10.08 10.21
C ALA A 56 1.02 -11.22 10.78
N ASN A 57 1.60 -11.04 11.97
CA ASN A 57 2.56 -11.98 12.58
C ASN A 57 2.01 -12.66 13.84
N SER A 58 0.71 -12.51 14.11
CA SER A 58 0.02 -13.15 15.24
C SER A 58 -1.30 -13.72 14.75
N SER A 59 -1.73 -14.84 15.32
CA SER A 59 -2.96 -15.51 14.93
C SER A 59 -3.48 -16.41 16.04
N LEU A 60 -4.80 -16.50 16.15
CA LEU A 60 -5.48 -17.57 16.86
C LEU A 60 -5.29 -18.93 16.15
N HIS A 61 -5.24 -18.91 14.82
CA HIS A 61 -4.98 -20.09 14.00
C HIS A 61 -4.23 -19.70 12.73
N GLU A 62 -3.20 -20.45 12.36
CA GLU A 62 -2.51 -20.31 11.08
C GLU A 62 -1.99 -21.69 10.65
N ALA A 63 -2.64 -22.29 9.65
CA ALA A 63 -2.25 -23.58 9.12
C ALA A 63 -2.67 -23.74 7.67
N GLN A 64 -1.98 -24.61 6.95
CA GLN A 64 -2.41 -25.04 5.63
C GLN A 64 -3.72 -25.82 5.74
N ILE A 65 -4.67 -25.57 4.85
CA ILE A 65 -5.91 -26.34 4.77
C ILE A 65 -5.57 -27.75 4.29
N LEU A 66 -5.73 -28.74 5.16
CA LEU A 66 -5.48 -30.15 4.84
C LEU A 66 -6.63 -31.00 5.39
N LEU A 67 -6.97 -32.08 4.67
CA LEU A 67 -7.85 -33.14 5.11
C LEU A 67 -7.03 -34.42 5.21
N ASN A 68 -6.98 -35.02 6.41
CA ASN A 68 -6.20 -36.22 6.69
C ASN A 68 -4.72 -36.08 6.25
N GLY A 69 -4.13 -34.89 6.44
CA GLY A 69 -2.72 -34.61 6.12
C GLY A 69 -2.44 -34.28 4.65
N ALA A 70 -3.45 -34.24 3.78
CA ALA A 70 -3.28 -33.92 2.35
C ALA A 70 -4.20 -32.77 1.90
N PRO A 71 -3.85 -32.03 0.83
CA PRO A 71 -4.76 -31.09 0.19
C PRO A 71 -6.11 -31.75 -0.14
N PRO A 72 -7.26 -31.11 0.14
CA PRO A 72 -8.56 -31.66 -0.23
C PRO A 72 -8.63 -31.92 -1.74
N ALA A 73 -9.23 -33.04 -2.13
CA ALA A 73 -9.33 -33.40 -3.55
C ALA A 73 -10.18 -32.36 -4.31
N PRO A 74 -9.78 -31.96 -5.52
CA PRO A 74 -10.43 -30.86 -6.23
C PRO A 74 -11.81 -31.24 -6.75
N ARG A 75 -12.56 -30.22 -7.17
CA ARG A 75 -13.86 -30.29 -7.85
C ARG A 75 -14.99 -30.96 -7.06
N GLN A 76 -14.87 -31.00 -5.75
CA GLN A 76 -15.90 -31.48 -4.85
C GLN A 76 -15.91 -30.66 -3.56
N TRP A 77 -17.07 -30.62 -2.91
CA TRP A 77 -17.23 -29.94 -1.63
C TRP A 77 -16.73 -30.83 -0.51
N HIS A 78 -15.93 -30.24 0.38
CA HIS A 78 -15.47 -30.84 1.62
C HIS A 78 -15.95 -30.04 2.80
N GLN A 79 -16.15 -30.69 3.94
CA GLN A 79 -16.38 -30.00 5.20
C GLN A 79 -15.05 -29.90 5.95
N LEU A 80 -14.48 -28.70 6.06
CA LEU A 80 -13.34 -28.47 6.94
C LEU A 80 -13.82 -28.35 8.38
N SER A 81 -13.09 -28.96 9.30
CA SER A 81 -13.24 -28.76 10.74
C SER A 81 -11.90 -28.33 11.31
N ILE A 82 -11.82 -27.08 11.74
CA ILE A 82 -10.59 -26.44 12.16
C ILE A 82 -10.68 -26.21 13.66
N ALA A 83 -9.88 -26.95 14.43
CA ALA A 83 -9.83 -26.77 15.87
C ALA A 83 -9.36 -25.35 16.22
N LEU A 84 -10.18 -24.63 16.97
CA LEU A 84 -9.85 -23.32 17.52
C LEU A 84 -9.16 -23.56 18.86
N ASN A 85 -7.89 -23.97 18.80
CA ASN A 85 -7.06 -24.23 19.98
C ASN A 85 -6.76 -22.91 20.70
N LYS A 86 -7.72 -22.46 21.51
CA LYS A 86 -7.63 -21.22 22.29
C LYS A 86 -6.67 -21.41 23.46
N PRO A 87 -5.66 -20.55 23.63
CA PRO A 87 -5.03 -20.40 24.93
C PRO A 87 -6.11 -20.01 25.96
N THR A 88 -6.14 -20.67 27.12
CA THR A 88 -7.15 -20.40 28.19
C THR A 88 -7.14 -18.94 28.66
N THR A 89 -6.06 -18.21 28.40
CA THR A 89 -5.89 -16.78 28.71
C THR A 89 -6.47 -15.82 27.66
N GLN A 90 -6.91 -16.32 26.50
CA GLN A 90 -7.32 -15.53 25.34
C GLN A 90 -8.83 -15.68 25.08
N LYS A 91 -9.61 -14.67 25.49
CA LYS A 91 -11.04 -14.55 25.21
C LYS A 91 -11.24 -13.80 23.89
N ASP A 92 -11.12 -14.53 22.80
CA ASP A 92 -10.89 -13.93 21.50
C ASP A 92 -12.16 -13.63 20.71
N GLN A 93 -12.33 -12.36 20.37
CA GLN A 93 -13.19 -11.94 19.26
C GLN A 93 -12.35 -11.89 17.98
N VAL A 94 -12.85 -12.50 16.91
CA VAL A 94 -12.14 -12.61 15.63
C VAL A 94 -12.26 -11.31 14.86
N THR A 95 -11.11 -10.77 14.45
CA THR A 95 -10.99 -9.47 13.78
C THR A 95 -10.63 -9.59 12.30
N LEU A 96 -10.11 -10.74 11.87
CA LEU A 96 -9.81 -11.00 10.46
C LEU A 96 -9.72 -12.51 10.22
N LEU A 97 -10.32 -12.94 9.12
CA LEU A 97 -10.08 -14.24 8.49
C LEU A 97 -9.33 -13.99 7.19
N SER A 98 -8.26 -14.74 6.92
CA SER A 98 -7.59 -14.67 5.64
C SER A 98 -7.17 -16.02 5.09
N ALA A 99 -7.17 -16.12 3.77
CA ALA A 99 -6.65 -17.26 3.03
C ALA A 99 -5.50 -16.77 2.15
N TYR A 100 -4.29 -17.30 2.36
CA TYR A 100 -3.11 -16.83 1.65
C TYR A 100 -2.27 -17.97 1.07
N MET A 101 -1.52 -17.68 0.00
CA MET A 101 -0.68 -18.63 -0.73
C MET A 101 0.63 -17.97 -1.16
N PRO A 102 1.79 -18.67 -1.11
CA PRO A 102 3.03 -18.16 -1.68
C PRO A 102 2.92 -17.96 -3.20
N THR A 103 3.47 -16.87 -3.74
CA THR A 103 3.57 -16.64 -5.20
C THR A 103 4.90 -17.11 -5.80
N ARG A 104 5.68 -17.89 -5.05
CA ARG A 104 6.96 -18.44 -5.50
C ARG A 104 6.77 -19.68 -6.39
N GLU A 105 7.81 -20.00 -7.13
CA GLU A 105 7.87 -21.20 -7.96
C GLU A 105 7.56 -22.47 -7.13
N GLY A 106 6.81 -23.39 -7.73
CA GLY A 106 6.37 -24.64 -7.09
C GLY A 106 5.09 -24.57 -6.25
N PHE A 107 4.56 -23.37 -5.95
CA PHE A 107 3.31 -23.22 -5.21
C PHE A 107 2.11 -22.81 -6.08
N LEU A 108 2.32 -21.87 -7.01
CA LEU A 108 1.28 -21.39 -7.92
C LEU A 108 1.77 -21.43 -9.38
N PRO A 109 0.98 -21.98 -10.31
CA PRO A 109 1.30 -21.95 -11.73
C PRO A 109 1.13 -20.52 -12.29
N ILE A 110 2.05 -20.11 -13.19
CA ILE A 110 1.88 -18.88 -13.98
C ILE A 110 0.81 -19.12 -15.04
N GLY A 111 -0.01 -18.11 -15.28
CA GLY A 111 -0.91 -18.09 -16.42
C GLY A 111 -2.17 -18.96 -16.25
N GLN A 112 -2.44 -19.45 -15.05
CA GLN A 112 -3.63 -20.24 -14.76
C GLN A 112 -4.48 -19.58 -13.66
N PRO A 113 -5.81 -19.50 -13.84
CA PRO A 113 -6.69 -18.96 -12.81
C PRO A 113 -6.70 -19.90 -11.60
N MET A 114 -6.52 -19.34 -10.40
CA MET A 114 -6.67 -20.07 -9.14
C MET A 114 -8.05 -19.82 -8.56
N VAL A 115 -8.78 -20.91 -8.27
CA VAL A 115 -10.16 -20.83 -7.81
C VAL A 115 -10.39 -21.78 -6.63
N PHE A 116 -10.73 -21.19 -5.49
CA PHE A 116 -11.22 -21.92 -4.32
C PHE A 116 -12.35 -21.13 -3.65
N TYR A 117 -13.14 -21.84 -2.86
CA TYR A 117 -14.28 -21.33 -2.10
C TYR A 117 -14.12 -21.79 -0.65
N LEU A 118 -14.39 -20.86 0.28
CA LEU A 118 -14.46 -21.10 1.72
C LEU A 118 -15.80 -20.57 2.21
N GLY A 119 -16.72 -21.46 2.59
CA GLY A 119 -18.08 -21.15 3.01
C GLY A 119 -19.13 -21.66 2.02
N LEU A 120 -20.30 -22.03 2.56
CA LEU A 120 -21.54 -22.15 1.79
C LEU A 120 -22.26 -20.81 1.90
N PHE A 121 -22.17 -20.02 0.85
CA PHE A 121 -23.02 -18.86 0.68
C PHE A 121 -24.17 -19.29 -0.21
N ALA A 122 -25.40 -18.87 0.11
CA ALA A 122 -26.38 -18.76 -0.97
C ALA A 122 -25.73 -17.83 -2.00
N TYR A 123 -25.39 -18.36 -3.17
CA TYR A 123 -24.81 -17.57 -4.23
C TYR A 123 -25.87 -16.57 -4.70
N GLN A 124 -25.89 -15.40 -4.08
CA GLN A 124 -26.40 -14.22 -4.73
C GLN A 124 -25.32 -13.78 -5.71
N ALA A 125 -25.56 -13.99 -6.99
CA ALA A 125 -24.75 -13.35 -8.02
C ALA A 125 -24.74 -11.85 -7.69
N PRO A 126 -23.58 -11.25 -7.38
CA PRO A 126 -23.54 -9.80 -7.24
C PRO A 126 -24.05 -9.24 -8.55
N ALA A 127 -24.95 -8.24 -8.49
CA ALA A 127 -25.32 -7.51 -9.68
C ALA A 127 -24.02 -7.05 -10.35
N ARG A 128 -23.68 -7.66 -11.50
CA ARG A 128 -22.44 -7.30 -12.18
C ARG A 128 -22.62 -5.84 -12.61
N PRO A 129 -21.83 -4.89 -12.08
CA PRO A 129 -21.79 -3.57 -12.68
C PRO A 129 -21.42 -3.76 -14.16
N ALA A 130 -21.99 -2.93 -15.04
CA ALA A 130 -21.73 -3.02 -16.47
C ALA A 130 -20.22 -3.16 -16.74
N TRP A 131 -19.84 -4.08 -17.62
CA TRP A 131 -18.46 -4.32 -18.01
C TRP A 131 -18.17 -3.64 -19.37
N PRO A 132 -17.02 -2.97 -19.55
CA PRO A 132 -15.97 -2.72 -18.55
C PRO A 132 -16.51 -1.89 -17.39
N PRO A 133 -16.00 -2.06 -16.15
CA PRO A 133 -16.49 -1.35 -14.99
C PRO A 133 -16.50 0.12 -15.34
N GLN A 134 -17.69 0.69 -15.51
CA GLN A 134 -17.81 2.13 -15.44
C GLN A 134 -17.53 2.46 -13.98
N ARG A 135 -16.26 2.75 -13.69
CA ARG A 135 -15.85 3.34 -12.41
C ARG A 135 -16.47 4.72 -12.35
N THR A 136 -17.73 4.79 -11.96
CA THR A 136 -18.40 6.03 -11.53
C THR A 136 -18.28 6.23 -10.02
N ALA A 137 -17.33 5.56 -9.36
CA ALA A 137 -16.71 6.18 -8.20
C ALA A 137 -15.84 7.33 -8.74
N THR A 138 -16.48 8.44 -9.10
CA THR A 138 -15.81 9.72 -9.12
C THR A 138 -15.36 9.93 -7.68
N LEU A 139 -14.13 9.50 -7.36
CA LEU A 139 -13.44 9.97 -6.17
C LEU A 139 -13.56 11.48 -6.29
N SER A 140 -14.40 12.05 -5.42
CA SER A 140 -14.63 13.48 -5.46
C SER A 140 -13.34 14.08 -4.93
N MET A 141 -12.52 14.53 -5.87
CA MET A 141 -11.21 15.08 -5.61
C MET A 141 -11.37 16.58 -5.62
N LYS A 142 -11.07 17.22 -4.50
CA LYS A 142 -10.90 18.67 -4.47
C LYS A 142 -9.44 18.95 -4.77
N THR A 143 -9.18 19.66 -5.87
CA THR A 143 -7.82 20.15 -6.15
C THR A 143 -7.41 21.08 -5.04
N LEU A 144 -6.35 20.71 -4.31
CA LEU A 144 -5.70 21.62 -3.37
C LEU A 144 -4.66 22.48 -4.07
N TRP A 145 -3.90 21.86 -4.98
CA TRP A 145 -2.88 22.57 -5.73
C TRP A 145 -2.62 21.87 -7.05
N GLN A 146 -2.45 22.66 -8.10
CA GLN A 146 -2.04 22.21 -9.43
C GLN A 146 -1.46 23.42 -10.15
N GLY A 147 -0.32 23.25 -10.80
CA GLY A 147 0.24 24.33 -11.60
C GLY A 147 1.74 24.24 -11.72
N PRO A 148 2.36 25.21 -12.41
CA PRO A 148 3.81 25.27 -12.46
C PRO A 148 4.36 25.40 -11.04
N LEU A 149 5.41 24.65 -10.74
CA LEU A 149 6.19 24.85 -9.53
C LEU A 149 6.82 26.25 -9.57
N SER A 150 6.63 27.00 -8.49
CA SER A 150 7.14 28.35 -8.29
C SER A 150 7.22 28.67 -6.79
N ASP A 151 7.79 29.82 -6.43
CA ASP A 151 7.79 30.29 -5.03
C ASP A 151 6.37 30.59 -4.48
N ASP A 152 5.34 30.50 -5.33
CA ASP A 152 3.94 30.52 -4.88
C ASP A 152 3.44 29.11 -4.56
N GLY A 153 3.65 28.70 -3.30
CA GLY A 153 3.23 27.40 -2.77
C GLY A 153 4.36 26.41 -2.56
N TRP A 154 5.58 26.74 -3.01
CA TRP A 154 6.74 25.90 -2.80
C TRP A 154 7.94 26.70 -2.29
N ILE A 155 8.74 26.06 -1.45
CA ILE A 155 9.91 26.61 -0.80
C ILE A 155 11.12 25.83 -1.29
N ARG A 156 12.06 26.56 -1.89
CA ARG A 156 13.37 26.01 -2.26
C ARG A 156 14.25 25.92 -1.02
N VAL A 157 14.69 24.72 -0.69
CA VAL A 157 15.37 24.43 0.58
C VAL A 157 16.81 24.93 0.53
N LYS A 158 17.17 25.82 1.46
CA LYS A 158 18.49 26.47 1.61
C LYS A 158 19.06 26.34 3.02
N ASP A 159 18.37 25.63 3.90
CA ASP A 159 18.79 25.43 5.28
C ASP A 159 19.55 24.11 5.43
N HIS A 160 19.78 23.69 6.69
CA HIS A 160 20.51 22.47 7.02
C HIS A 160 19.93 21.16 6.42
N ASN A 161 18.69 21.17 5.94
CA ASN A 161 18.08 20.03 5.26
C ASN A 161 18.58 19.84 3.82
N ASN A 162 19.38 20.77 3.30
CA ASN A 162 20.10 20.65 2.04
C ASN A 162 21.61 20.77 2.32
N GLN A 163 22.40 19.74 2.00
CA GLN A 163 23.86 19.77 2.21
C GLN A 163 24.63 20.40 1.04
N ASN A 164 23.93 20.90 0.02
CA ASN A 164 24.52 21.65 -1.08
C ASN A 164 24.54 23.15 -0.75
N ASP A 165 25.44 23.89 -1.41
CA ASP A 165 25.59 25.35 -1.31
C ASP A 165 24.58 26.13 -2.16
N HIS A 166 23.71 25.44 -2.88
CA HIS A 166 22.71 26.00 -3.77
C HIS A 166 21.35 25.33 -3.56
N ALA A 167 20.29 26.03 -3.98
CA ALA A 167 18.93 25.54 -3.92
C ALA A 167 18.48 24.96 -5.26
N ALA A 168 17.33 24.30 -5.28
CA ALA A 168 16.64 24.00 -6.53
C ALA A 168 16.33 25.27 -7.34
N GLU A 169 16.23 25.11 -8.65
CA GLU A 169 15.81 26.17 -9.57
C GLU A 169 14.42 25.88 -10.12
N PHE A 170 13.59 26.91 -10.25
CA PHE A 170 12.34 26.78 -10.99
C PHE A 170 12.57 27.10 -12.46
N VAL A 171 12.41 26.11 -13.33
CA VAL A 171 12.66 26.23 -14.78
C VAL A 171 11.44 25.75 -15.54
N ALA A 172 10.77 26.65 -16.27
CA ALA A 172 9.58 26.33 -17.07
C ALA A 172 8.50 25.55 -16.29
N GLY A 173 8.22 25.98 -15.06
CA GLY A 173 7.20 25.37 -14.20
C GLY A 173 7.58 24.03 -13.56
N ALA A 174 8.85 23.65 -13.62
CA ALA A 174 9.42 22.50 -12.94
C ALA A 174 10.43 22.95 -11.88
N ALA A 175 10.73 22.09 -10.91
CA ALA A 175 11.86 22.26 -9.99
C ALA A 175 13.01 21.34 -10.42
N GLU A 176 14.19 21.90 -10.67
CA GLU A 176 15.40 21.16 -10.98
C GLU A 176 16.39 21.23 -9.83
N PHE A 177 17.01 20.10 -9.53
CA PHE A 177 18.04 20.04 -8.50
C PHE A 177 19.08 18.98 -8.82
N VAL A 178 20.35 19.32 -8.57
CA VAL A 178 21.48 18.40 -8.67
C VAL A 178 22.23 18.41 -7.35
N SER A 179 22.20 17.29 -6.63
CA SER A 179 23.03 17.11 -5.45
C SER A 179 24.40 16.58 -5.82
N THR A 180 25.44 17.25 -5.34
CA THR A 180 26.84 16.77 -5.37
C THR A 180 27.38 16.40 -3.99
N ALA A 181 26.57 16.56 -2.93
CA ALA A 181 26.90 16.21 -1.55
C ALA A 181 26.30 14.85 -1.12
N ASP A 182 27.05 14.08 -0.32
CA ASP A 182 26.50 12.91 0.37
C ASP A 182 25.60 13.35 1.54
N GLY A 183 24.53 12.61 1.87
CA GLY A 183 23.59 13.01 2.93
C GLY A 183 22.13 13.13 2.50
N TRP A 184 21.31 13.80 3.31
CA TRP A 184 19.89 14.04 3.06
C TRP A 184 19.67 15.40 2.38
N ASN A 185 19.59 15.43 1.06
CA ASN A 185 19.45 16.68 0.31
C ASN A 185 17.99 16.92 -0.05
N GLU A 186 17.23 17.46 0.89
CA GLU A 186 15.89 18.01 0.62
C GLU A 186 16.05 19.27 -0.22
N PHE A 187 15.33 19.41 -1.33
CA PHE A 187 15.52 20.54 -2.25
C PHE A 187 14.24 21.34 -2.49
N LEU A 188 13.08 20.75 -2.22
CA LEU A 188 11.79 21.39 -2.41
C LEU A 188 10.80 20.96 -1.34
N HIS A 189 10.23 21.93 -0.63
CA HIS A 189 9.13 21.74 0.31
C HIS A 189 7.86 22.42 -0.20
N SER A 190 6.68 21.88 0.06
CA SER A 190 5.45 22.67 -0.09
C SER A 190 5.38 23.70 1.04
N ASP A 191 4.88 24.89 0.73
CA ASP A 191 4.57 25.91 1.73
C ASP A 191 3.34 25.48 2.54
N ALA A 192 3.54 25.17 3.83
CA ALA A 192 2.48 24.66 4.71
C ALA A 192 1.39 25.70 5.03
N GLU A 193 1.66 26.99 4.83
CA GLU A 193 0.66 28.06 5.01
C GLU A 193 -0.24 28.20 3.78
N LYS A 194 0.30 27.92 2.59
CA LYS A 194 -0.43 27.98 1.31
C LYS A 194 -1.10 26.66 0.92
N LEU A 195 -0.44 25.54 1.19
CA LEU A 195 -0.95 24.18 0.97
C LEU A 195 -1.19 23.49 2.32
N VAL A 196 -2.31 23.85 2.96
CA VAL A 196 -2.66 23.30 4.27
C VAL A 196 -3.18 21.87 4.12
N LEU A 197 -2.41 20.91 4.63
CA LEU A 197 -2.84 19.51 4.79
C LEU A 197 -3.45 19.30 6.16
N LYS A 198 -4.72 18.89 6.17
CA LYS A 198 -5.53 18.66 7.37
C LYS A 198 -5.13 17.35 8.04
N PRO A 199 -5.27 17.23 9.36
CA PRO A 199 -5.14 15.95 10.07
C PRO A 199 -6.15 14.91 9.56
N ASN A 200 -5.82 13.62 9.69
CA ASN A 200 -6.70 12.47 9.41
C ASN A 200 -7.39 12.51 8.03
N THR A 201 -6.74 13.11 7.04
CA THR A 201 -7.34 13.38 5.72
C THR A 201 -6.55 12.65 4.65
N THR A 202 -7.26 12.04 3.70
CA THR A 202 -6.63 11.31 2.60
C THR A 202 -6.39 12.25 1.42
N TYR A 203 -5.20 12.17 0.85
CA TYR A 203 -4.75 12.94 -0.28
C TYR A 203 -4.25 12.04 -1.39
N ARG A 204 -4.22 12.60 -2.61
CA ARG A 204 -3.56 12.00 -3.77
C ARG A 204 -2.57 12.99 -4.36
N LEU A 205 -1.30 12.60 -4.37
CA LEU A 205 -0.20 13.31 -5.02
C LEU A 205 0.07 12.68 -6.38
N GLN A 206 0.30 13.54 -7.38
CA GLN A 206 0.73 13.16 -8.71
C GLN A 206 1.87 14.08 -9.12
N PHE A 207 2.88 13.54 -9.79
CA PHE A 207 3.93 14.33 -10.42
C PHE A 207 4.66 13.53 -11.50
N SER A 208 5.27 14.24 -12.42
CA SER A 208 6.21 13.72 -13.40
C SER A 208 7.64 14.07 -13.00
N TYR A 209 8.60 13.29 -13.45
CA TYR A 209 10.02 13.58 -13.22
C TYR A 209 10.91 13.13 -14.37
N ASP A 210 12.04 13.81 -14.48
CA ASP A 210 13.13 13.46 -15.40
C ASP A 210 14.44 13.33 -14.63
N ILE A 211 15.19 12.25 -14.83
CA ILE A 211 16.50 12.06 -14.17
C ILE A 211 17.59 12.72 -15.02
N ILE A 212 18.14 13.83 -14.53
CA ILE A 212 19.13 14.64 -15.24
C ILE A 212 20.58 14.29 -14.87
N GLN A 213 20.79 13.63 -13.71
CA GLN A 213 22.10 13.12 -13.30
C GLN A 213 21.95 11.80 -12.54
N SER A 214 22.82 10.83 -12.87
CA SER A 214 22.83 9.50 -12.26
C SER A 214 23.06 9.59 -10.75
N LEU A 215 22.41 8.69 -10.01
CA LEU A 215 22.63 8.52 -8.59
C LEU A 215 24.08 8.09 -8.31
N ALA A 216 24.68 8.62 -7.24
CA ALA A 216 26.00 8.24 -6.76
C ALA A 216 26.07 8.35 -5.23
N GLY A 217 26.81 7.44 -4.60
CA GLY A 217 26.86 7.31 -3.13
C GLY A 217 26.25 5.99 -2.66
N ALA A 218 26.61 5.58 -1.44
CA ALA A 218 26.25 4.26 -0.91
C ALA A 218 24.75 4.08 -0.66
N ASN A 219 24.01 5.18 -0.42
CA ASN A 219 22.60 5.16 -0.08
C ASN A 219 21.73 5.89 -1.12
N ALA A 220 22.31 6.18 -2.30
CA ALA A 220 21.77 7.12 -3.25
C ALA A 220 20.36 6.73 -3.73
N ARG A 221 19.40 7.65 -3.59
CA ARG A 221 18.01 7.49 -4.06
C ARG A 221 17.30 8.81 -4.21
N PHE A 222 16.35 8.89 -5.12
CA PHE A 222 15.36 9.97 -5.12
C PHE A 222 14.25 9.62 -4.14
N TYR A 223 13.65 10.62 -3.47
CA TYR A 223 12.53 10.36 -2.57
C TYR A 223 11.54 11.52 -2.50
N SER A 224 10.33 11.20 -2.05
CA SER A 224 9.38 12.17 -1.54
C SER A 224 8.65 11.61 -0.33
N LEU A 225 8.16 12.50 0.53
CA LEU A 225 7.39 12.17 1.72
C LEU A 225 6.54 13.37 2.14
N VAL A 226 5.67 13.15 3.12
CA VAL A 226 4.87 14.20 3.76
C VAL A 226 5.22 14.22 5.23
N ARG A 227 5.86 15.31 5.67
CA ARG A 227 6.42 15.46 7.03
C ARG A 227 5.48 16.23 7.92
N ALA A 228 5.33 15.79 9.17
CA ALA A 228 4.68 16.60 10.19
C ALA A 228 5.68 17.62 10.78
N ALA A 229 5.28 18.88 10.92
CA ALA A 229 6.16 19.99 11.34
C ALA A 229 6.99 19.73 12.62
N LYS A 230 6.48 18.93 13.56
CA LYS A 230 7.09 18.75 14.89
C LYS A 230 7.69 17.35 15.12
N THR A 231 7.52 16.40 14.20
CA THR A 231 8.02 15.04 14.41
C THR A 231 8.14 14.24 13.11
N ILE A 232 9.25 13.52 12.96
CA ILE A 232 9.43 12.56 11.87
C ILE A 232 8.62 11.26 12.08
N LYS A 233 8.13 11.00 13.29
CA LYS A 233 7.40 9.75 13.62
C LYS A 233 6.01 9.69 12.99
N ALA A 234 5.52 10.83 12.52
CA ALA A 234 4.21 10.98 11.91
C ALA A 234 4.30 11.20 10.39
N ASP A 235 5.50 11.04 9.80
CA ASP A 235 5.70 11.13 8.36
C ASP A 235 4.85 10.06 7.64
N VAL A 236 4.26 10.45 6.52
CA VAL A 236 3.42 9.59 5.67
C VAL A 236 3.79 9.78 4.21
N GLY A 237 3.26 8.93 3.33
CA GLY A 237 3.48 9.07 1.89
C GLY A 237 4.92 8.89 1.43
N TRP A 238 5.76 8.25 2.25
CA TRP A 238 7.16 7.98 1.90
C TRP A 238 7.26 7.08 0.66
N GLN A 239 8.05 7.51 -0.32
CA GLN A 239 8.44 6.72 -1.47
C GLN A 239 9.87 7.06 -1.89
N ASN A 240 10.57 6.08 -2.48
CA ASN A 240 11.87 6.28 -3.09
C ASN A 240 12.00 5.54 -4.42
N TRP A 241 12.96 5.96 -5.24
CA TRP A 241 13.22 5.37 -6.55
C TRP A 241 14.65 5.60 -7.05
N TYR A 242 15.03 4.83 -8.07
CA TYR A 242 16.42 4.61 -8.50
C TYR A 242 16.58 4.62 -10.03
N ASP A 243 15.73 5.36 -10.72
CA ASP A 243 15.75 5.40 -12.19
C ASP A 243 17.08 5.96 -12.73
N ALA A 244 17.49 5.48 -13.89
CA ALA A 244 18.73 5.88 -14.54
C ALA A 244 18.62 7.28 -15.18
N LYS A 245 19.77 7.95 -15.38
CA LYS A 245 19.85 9.21 -16.14
C LYS A 245 19.19 9.06 -17.51
N GLY A 246 18.38 10.05 -17.88
CA GLY A 246 17.59 10.07 -19.11
C GLY A 246 16.20 9.45 -18.97
N ALA A 247 15.88 8.78 -17.85
CA ALA A 247 14.53 8.30 -17.59
C ALA A 247 13.56 9.48 -17.38
N SER A 248 12.36 9.35 -17.95
CA SER A 248 11.23 10.27 -17.80
C SER A 248 9.99 9.46 -17.44
N ASN A 249 9.46 9.67 -16.25
CA ASN A 249 8.40 8.84 -15.67
C ASN A 249 7.44 9.69 -14.83
N SER A 250 6.37 9.07 -14.32
CA SER A 250 5.42 9.71 -13.41
C SER A 250 5.15 8.86 -12.17
N ARG A 251 4.74 9.51 -11.09
CA ARG A 251 4.36 8.88 -9.83
C ARG A 251 2.99 9.35 -9.39
N VAL A 252 2.22 8.40 -8.87
CA VAL A 252 0.93 8.64 -8.24
C VAL A 252 0.91 7.92 -6.91
N LEU A 253 0.58 8.66 -5.85
CA LEU A 253 0.61 8.20 -4.47
C LEU A 253 -0.67 8.68 -3.79
N SER A 254 -1.25 7.84 -2.95
CA SER A 254 -2.24 8.27 -1.96
C SER A 254 -1.68 8.13 -0.56
N PHE A 255 -1.94 9.10 0.30
CA PHE A 255 -1.52 9.08 1.70
C PHE A 255 -2.62 9.64 2.60
N THR A 256 -2.68 9.19 3.83
CA THR A 256 -3.58 9.72 4.86
C THR A 256 -2.73 10.33 5.96
N THR A 257 -2.91 11.62 6.22
CA THR A 257 -2.26 12.31 7.35
C THR A 257 -2.76 11.73 8.68
N ARG A 258 -1.96 11.89 9.74
CA ARG A 258 -2.37 11.49 11.10
C ARG A 258 -3.00 12.67 11.83
N GLU A 259 -3.12 12.58 13.16
CA GLU A 259 -3.67 13.62 14.01
C GLU A 259 -2.81 14.90 14.09
N ASN A 260 -1.55 14.84 13.64
CA ASN A 260 -0.64 15.97 13.65
C ASN A 260 -1.05 17.07 12.66
N GLU A 261 -0.64 18.31 12.96
CA GLU A 261 -0.84 19.48 12.12
C GLU A 261 0.47 19.93 11.47
N GLY A 262 0.36 20.87 10.52
CA GLY A 262 1.51 21.45 9.83
C GLY A 262 2.22 20.44 8.93
N TYR A 263 1.46 19.57 8.28
CA TYR A 263 2.01 18.65 7.30
C TYR A 263 2.46 19.38 6.04
N TYR A 264 3.62 19.01 5.51
CA TYR A 264 4.15 19.55 4.25
C TYR A 264 4.84 18.47 3.41
N LEU A 265 4.79 18.62 2.09
CA LEU A 265 5.42 17.72 1.15
C LEU A 265 6.91 18.04 1.01
N ILE A 266 7.71 17.01 0.79
CA ILE A 266 9.15 17.10 0.58
C ILE A 266 9.52 16.32 -0.67
N PHE A 267 10.35 16.91 -1.52
CA PHE A 267 11.15 16.20 -2.52
C PHE A 267 12.63 16.30 -2.15
N GLY A 268 13.35 15.19 -2.28
CA GLY A 268 14.76 15.13 -1.93
C GLY A 268 15.56 14.06 -2.66
N ILE A 269 16.87 14.14 -2.51
CA ILE A 269 17.86 13.19 -2.98
C ILE A 269 18.65 12.70 -1.76
N ARG A 270 18.73 11.39 -1.54
CA ARG A 270 19.73 10.82 -0.64
C ARG A 270 21.02 10.71 -1.42
N ASP A 271 22.11 11.17 -0.83
CA ASP A 271 23.42 11.34 -1.42
C ASP A 271 23.36 12.18 -2.72
N ARG A 272 23.98 11.71 -3.80
CA ARG A 272 24.19 12.50 -5.02
C ARG A 272 23.32 12.01 -6.16
N GLY A 273 22.97 12.93 -7.07
CA GLY A 273 22.12 12.68 -8.23
C GLY A 273 21.43 13.96 -8.69
N GLY A 274 20.64 13.89 -9.75
CA GLY A 274 19.91 15.07 -10.23
C GLY A 274 18.57 14.73 -10.84
N ILE A 275 17.57 15.54 -10.51
CA ILE A 275 16.17 15.32 -10.88
C ILE A 275 15.47 16.63 -11.22
N ARG A 276 14.59 16.57 -12.21
CA ARG A 276 13.59 17.59 -12.53
C ARG A 276 12.23 17.06 -12.09
N ILE A 277 11.50 17.77 -11.23
CA ILE A 277 10.11 17.47 -10.84
C ILE A 277 9.17 18.42 -11.56
N ARG A 278 8.10 17.92 -12.16
CA ARG A 278 7.11 18.71 -12.92
C ARG A 278 5.71 18.13 -12.83
N ASP A 279 4.73 18.87 -13.36
CA ASP A 279 3.33 18.44 -13.44
C ASP A 279 2.75 18.01 -12.07
N VAL A 280 3.16 18.69 -11.00
CA VAL A 280 2.72 18.35 -9.65
C VAL A 280 1.24 18.68 -9.50
N ALA A 281 0.47 17.76 -8.93
CA ALA A 281 -0.92 17.96 -8.58
C ALA A 281 -1.22 17.26 -7.26
N LEU A 282 -1.95 17.96 -6.40
CA LEU A 282 -2.35 17.48 -5.10
C LEU A 282 -3.86 17.63 -4.92
N TYR A 283 -4.50 16.54 -4.53
CA TYR A 283 -5.93 16.46 -4.36
C TYR A 283 -6.28 16.00 -2.96
N GLU A 284 -7.24 16.67 -2.32
CA GLU A 284 -7.96 16.16 -1.15
C GLU A 284 -9.00 15.14 -1.63
N MET A 285 -8.95 13.94 -1.06
CA MET A 285 -9.88 12.86 -1.36
C MET A 285 -11.10 13.01 -0.47
N MET A 286 -12.23 13.41 -1.05
CA MET A 286 -13.48 13.50 -0.31
C MET A 286 -14.07 12.10 -0.20
N THR A 287 -14.27 11.61 1.02
CA THR A 287 -15.21 10.50 1.25
C THR A 287 -16.59 11.01 0.90
N LYS A 288 -17.32 10.32 0.01
CA LYS A 288 -18.73 10.61 -0.22
C LYS A 288 -19.48 10.50 1.13
N PRO A 289 -20.38 11.42 1.47
CA PRO A 289 -21.31 11.23 2.57
C PRO A 289 -22.17 9.98 2.36
#